data_AF-A0A8J9YNE3-F1
#
_entry.id   AF-A0A8J9YNE3-F1
#
_cell.length_a   1.000
_cell.length_b   1.000
_cell.length_c   1.000
_cell.angle_alpha   90.00
_cell.angle_beta   90.00
_cell.angle_gamma   90.00
#
_symmetry.space_group_name_H-M   'P 1'
#
loop_
_entity.id
_entity.type
_entity.pdbx_description
1 polymer ?
#
loop_
_entity_poly.entity_id
_entity_poly.type
_entity_poly.pdbx_seq_one_letter_code
_entity_poly.pdbx_strand_id
1 'polypeptide(L)'
;MEAGGNNFDSGQQPQEQELATKMLQIQSKRFYLDVKQNRRGRFIKVAEIGADGRRSQIFLAMSTAAEFRDHLSSFSDFYSSLGPPNPDNVPDDGKLKSEMMLKRGPLQDNRRYYLDLKENSRGRFLRVSQTVTRGGPRSQVALPAQGMIEFRDALTDLLDDFGTDDGGFKGELPEGRHLRVDNKNFYFDIGQNNRGIYMKVSEVVPSLQVKSNFRTAITVPEKCWTRFRDILADYCDKMTRAHADAHDHHQGGSGGGAAQPARDVESFAGSAPPRI
;
A
#
# COMPACT_ATOMS: atom_id res chain seq x y z
N MET A 1 3.28 -26.21 47.91
CA MET A 1 4.04 -26.93 46.88
C MET A 1 3.04 -27.92 46.29
N GLU A 2 2.63 -27.91 45.03
CA GLU A 2 3.21 -27.35 43.80
C GLU A 2 2.10 -27.22 42.74
N ALA A 3 2.26 -26.25 41.85
CA ALA A 3 1.44 -25.91 40.68
C ALA A 3 1.20 -27.12 39.75
N GLY A 4 0.15 -27.24 38.93
CA GLY A 4 -0.41 -26.27 37.98
C GLY A 4 -0.27 -26.87 36.58
N GLY A 5 -1.39 -27.21 35.95
CA GLY A 5 -1.43 -27.80 34.60
C GLY A 5 -2.52 -27.17 33.76
N ASN A 6 -2.42 -25.85 33.53
CA ASN A 6 -3.28 -25.14 32.59
C ASN A 6 -2.93 -25.57 31.17
N ASN A 7 -3.80 -26.40 30.60
CA ASN A 7 -3.76 -26.83 29.22
C ASN A 7 -4.61 -25.85 28.39
N PHE A 8 -4.05 -24.68 28.01
CA PHE A 8 -4.73 -23.80 27.05
C PHE A 8 -3.73 -23.04 26.15
N ASP A 9 -3.96 -23.26 24.85
CA ASP A 9 -3.69 -22.36 23.73
C ASP A 9 -2.24 -22.26 23.22
N SER A 10 -1.84 -23.26 22.40
CA SER A 10 -0.80 -23.06 21.40
C SER A 10 -1.42 -22.28 20.23
N GLY A 11 -1.01 -21.02 20.12
CA GLY A 11 -1.52 -20.07 19.15
C GLY A 11 -1.54 -20.62 17.72
N GLN A 12 -2.70 -20.50 17.07
CA GLN A 12 -2.87 -20.72 15.64
C GLN A 12 -1.84 -19.90 14.86
N GLN A 13 -0.77 -20.56 14.40
CA GLN A 13 0.06 -20.00 13.34
C GLN A 13 -0.82 -19.82 12.09
N PRO A 14 -0.68 -18.71 11.34
CA PRO A 14 -1.38 -18.57 10.08
C PRO A 14 -1.05 -19.76 9.19
N GLN A 15 -2.08 -20.49 8.76
CA GLN A 15 -2.00 -21.69 7.93
C GLN A 15 -1.37 -21.33 6.56
N GLU A 16 -0.04 -21.36 6.48
CA GLU A 16 0.73 -21.23 5.25
C GLU A 16 0.83 -22.63 4.62
N GLN A 17 0.17 -22.80 3.48
CA GLN A 17 0.22 -24.05 2.72
C GLN A 17 1.37 -23.99 1.72
N GLU A 18 2.24 -24.99 1.74
CA GLU A 18 3.22 -25.20 0.68
C GLU A 18 2.56 -25.93 -0.49
N LEU A 19 2.71 -25.38 -1.70
CA LEU A 19 2.11 -25.90 -2.93
C LEU A 19 3.12 -26.67 -3.78
N ALA A 20 4.36 -26.16 -3.86
CA ALA A 20 5.46 -26.78 -4.56
C ALA A 20 6.80 -26.30 -4.00
N THR A 21 7.84 -27.11 -4.17
CA THR A 21 9.22 -26.74 -3.86
C THR A 21 10.15 -27.20 -4.98
N LYS A 22 11.09 -26.34 -5.38
CA LYS A 22 12.23 -26.71 -6.23
C LYS A 22 13.53 -26.41 -5.49
N MET A 23 14.46 -27.36 -5.52
CA MET A 23 15.78 -27.21 -4.93
C MET A 23 16.83 -27.18 -6.03
N LEU A 24 17.66 -26.13 -6.03
CA LEU A 24 18.77 -25.96 -6.95
C LEU A 24 20.08 -25.97 -6.18
N GLN A 25 21.05 -26.74 -6.65
CA GLN A 25 22.40 -26.72 -6.10
C GLN A 25 23.33 -26.05 -7.10
N ILE A 26 23.82 -24.86 -6.75
CA ILE A 26 24.63 -24.02 -7.63
C ILE A 26 25.95 -23.74 -6.91
N GLN A 27 27.04 -24.28 -7.44
CA GLN A 27 28.34 -24.33 -6.75
C GLN A 27 28.19 -24.95 -5.35
N SER A 28 28.65 -24.25 -4.31
CA SER A 28 28.59 -24.65 -2.91
C SER A 28 27.34 -24.13 -2.18
N LYS A 29 26.38 -23.56 -2.91
CA LYS A 29 25.12 -23.03 -2.35
C LYS A 29 23.93 -23.88 -2.75
N ARG A 30 22.92 -23.91 -1.89
CA ARG A 30 21.62 -24.52 -2.18
C ARG A 30 20.54 -23.46 -2.14
N PHE A 31 19.69 -23.42 -3.16
CA PHE A 31 18.55 -22.55 -3.26
C PHE A 31 17.27 -23.37 -3.19
N TYR A 32 16.29 -22.90 -2.41
CA TYR A 32 14.96 -23.47 -2.33
C TYR A 32 13.96 -22.42 -2.82
N LEU A 33 13.14 -22.80 -3.79
CA LEU A 33 12.08 -21.99 -4.37
C LEU A 33 10.76 -22.65 -3.96
N ASP A 34 10.14 -22.14 -2.90
CA ASP A 34 8.91 -22.69 -2.36
C ASP A 34 7.72 -21.82 -2.78
N VAL A 35 6.81 -22.38 -3.58
CA VAL A 35 5.51 -21.76 -3.86
C VAL A 35 4.62 -22.02 -2.66
N LYS A 36 4.18 -20.94 -2.02
CA LYS A 36 3.37 -20.97 -0.80
C LYS A 36 2.11 -20.15 -0.98
N GLN A 37 1.07 -20.53 -0.25
CA GLN A 37 -0.21 -19.85 -0.23
C GLN A 37 -0.61 -19.56 1.21
N ASN A 38 -1.08 -18.34 1.45
CA ASN A 38 -1.72 -17.96 2.70
C ASN A 38 -3.01 -17.18 2.39
N ARG A 39 -3.66 -16.65 3.43
CA ARG A 39 -4.89 -15.85 3.29
C ARG A 39 -4.74 -14.59 2.40
N ARG A 40 -3.51 -14.17 2.07
CA ARG A 40 -3.20 -12.98 1.26
C ARG A 40 -2.98 -13.30 -0.22
N GLY A 41 -2.91 -14.58 -0.57
CA GLY A 41 -2.62 -15.04 -1.93
C GLY A 41 -1.37 -15.93 -2.01
N ARG A 42 -0.91 -16.14 -3.25
CA ARG A 42 0.24 -16.97 -3.57
C ARG A 42 1.52 -16.14 -3.63
N PHE A 43 2.64 -16.75 -3.26
CA PHE A 43 3.95 -16.12 -3.32
C PHE A 43 5.05 -17.19 -3.43
N ILE A 44 6.22 -16.78 -3.92
CA ILE A 44 7.42 -17.62 -3.95
C ILE A 44 8.37 -17.16 -2.85
N LYS A 45 8.72 -18.09 -1.96
CA LYS A 45 9.81 -17.90 -1.00
C LYS A 45 11.09 -18.44 -1.63
N VAL A 46 12.10 -17.58 -1.77
CA VAL A 46 13.43 -17.98 -2.22
C VAL A 46 14.35 -18.00 -1.02
N ALA A 47 14.83 -19.17 -0.63
CA ALA A 47 15.83 -19.33 0.42
C ALA A 47 17.18 -19.71 -0.19
N GLU A 48 18.25 -19.10 0.32
CA GLU A 48 19.64 -19.44 0.03
C GLU A 48 20.27 -20.05 1.29
N ILE A 49 20.96 -21.17 1.11
CA ILE A 49 21.87 -21.75 2.09
C ILE A 49 23.29 -21.58 1.55
N GLY A 50 24.06 -20.73 2.22
CA GLY A 50 25.47 -20.49 1.91
C GLY A 50 26.34 -21.71 2.23
N ALA A 51 27.56 -21.72 1.69
CA ALA A 51 28.56 -22.76 1.97
C ALA A 51 28.96 -22.85 3.46
N ASP A 52 28.78 -21.75 4.20
CA ASP A 52 28.99 -21.64 5.64
C ASP A 52 27.73 -22.01 6.46
N GLY A 53 26.68 -22.51 5.80
CA GLY A 53 25.40 -22.86 6.41
C GLY A 53 24.52 -21.65 6.74
N ARG A 54 24.95 -20.41 6.44
CA ARG A 54 24.11 -19.22 6.66
C ARG A 54 22.89 -19.28 5.77
N ARG A 55 21.75 -18.92 6.36
CA ARG A 55 20.46 -18.89 5.68
C ARG A 55 20.04 -17.45 5.41
N SER A 56 19.69 -17.17 4.19
CA SER A 56 19.07 -15.91 3.78
C SER A 56 17.83 -16.21 2.94
N GLN A 57 16.89 -15.27 2.89
CA GLN A 57 15.65 -15.46 2.16
C GLN A 57 15.06 -14.15 1.66
N ILE A 58 14.38 -14.22 0.53
CA ILE A 58 13.53 -13.16 0.00
C ILE A 58 12.15 -13.74 -0.33
N PHE A 59 11.15 -12.88 -0.41
CA PHE A 59 9.79 -13.26 -0.74
C PHE A 59 9.35 -12.47 -1.96
N LEU A 60 8.89 -13.18 -2.98
CA LEU A 60 8.44 -12.62 -4.25
C LEU A 60 6.93 -12.85 -4.38
N ALA A 61 6.20 -11.81 -4.77
CA ALA A 61 4.85 -12.01 -5.31
C ALA A 61 4.96 -12.78 -6.64
N MET A 62 3.91 -13.50 -7.07
CA MET A 62 3.93 -14.25 -8.33
C MET A 62 4.21 -13.30 -9.51
N SER A 63 3.63 -12.10 -9.49
CA SER A 63 3.85 -11.06 -10.49
C SER A 63 5.30 -10.57 -10.53
N THR A 64 5.93 -10.43 -9.36
CA THR A 64 7.34 -10.03 -9.23
C THR A 64 8.29 -11.16 -9.60
N ALA A 65 7.91 -12.42 -9.35
CA ALA A 65 8.69 -13.58 -9.77
C ALA A 65 8.73 -13.71 -11.31
N ALA A 66 7.63 -13.38 -12.00
CA ALA A 66 7.60 -13.31 -13.46
C ALA A 66 8.54 -12.23 -14.01
N GLU A 67 8.49 -11.03 -13.45
CA GLU A 67 9.42 -9.94 -13.81
C GLU A 67 10.89 -10.33 -13.53
N PHE A 68 11.14 -11.03 -12.42
CA PHE A 68 12.47 -11.52 -12.10
C PHE A 68 12.96 -12.56 -13.10
N ARG A 69 12.09 -13.50 -13.51
CA ARG A 69 12.38 -14.50 -14.56
C ARG A 69 12.79 -13.82 -15.87
N ASP A 70 12.09 -12.76 -16.27
CA ASP A 70 12.39 -12.03 -17.51
C ASP A 70 13.74 -11.29 -17.40
N HIS A 71 14.02 -10.66 -16.27
CA HIS A 71 15.33 -10.03 -16.02
C HIS A 71 16.48 -11.02 -16.01
N LEU A 72 16.29 -12.25 -15.51
CA LEU A 72 17.34 -13.28 -15.50
C LEU A 72 17.83 -13.61 -16.92
N SER A 73 16.95 -13.59 -17.93
CA SER A 73 17.36 -13.73 -19.34
C SER A 73 18.30 -12.58 -19.74
N SER A 74 17.92 -11.33 -19.49
CA SER A 74 18.75 -10.16 -19.82
C SER A 74 20.10 -10.17 -19.09
N PHE A 75 20.12 -10.57 -17.81
CA PHE A 75 21.37 -10.70 -17.07
C PHE A 75 22.24 -11.84 -17.59
N SER A 76 21.65 -12.95 -18.01
CA SER A 76 22.38 -14.08 -18.60
C SER A 76 23.02 -13.69 -19.93
N ASP A 77 22.27 -13.05 -20.83
CA ASP A 77 22.79 -12.61 -22.12
C ASP A 77 23.96 -11.63 -21.94
N PHE A 78 23.82 -10.68 -21.01
CA PHE A 78 24.89 -9.77 -20.66
C PHE A 78 26.10 -10.53 -20.09
N TYR A 79 25.90 -11.45 -19.15
CA TYR A 79 26.98 -12.26 -18.57
C TYR A 79 27.74 -13.08 -19.62
N SER A 80 27.04 -13.68 -20.59
CA SER A 80 27.64 -14.42 -21.70
C SER A 80 28.46 -13.54 -22.63
N SER A 81 28.17 -12.24 -22.72
CA SER A 81 28.96 -11.29 -23.50
C SER A 81 30.25 -10.83 -22.80
N LEU A 82 30.37 -11.09 -21.49
CA LEU A 82 31.54 -10.67 -20.72
C LEU A 82 32.72 -11.61 -20.98
N GLY A 83 33.90 -11.03 -21.20
CA GLY A 83 35.16 -11.76 -21.23
C GLY A 83 35.55 -12.35 -19.85
N PRO A 84 36.72 -13.01 -19.76
CA PRO A 84 37.23 -13.57 -18.51
C PRO A 84 37.30 -12.48 -17.41
N PRO A 85 37.08 -12.85 -16.13
CA PRO A 85 37.18 -11.92 -15.01
C PRO A 85 38.55 -11.25 -15.00
N ASN A 86 38.58 -9.93 -14.82
CA ASN A 86 39.84 -9.21 -14.67
C ASN A 86 39.96 -8.72 -13.21
N PRO A 87 40.72 -9.44 -12.36
CA PRO A 87 40.85 -9.10 -10.95
C PRO A 87 41.50 -7.73 -10.70
N ASP A 88 42.21 -7.18 -11.70
CA ASP A 88 42.89 -5.89 -11.60
C ASP A 88 41.98 -4.69 -11.98
N ASN A 89 40.77 -4.94 -12.50
CA ASN A 89 39.86 -3.90 -12.98
C ASN A 89 38.42 -4.11 -12.48
N VAL A 90 38.25 -4.39 -11.19
CA VAL A 90 36.93 -4.48 -10.56
C VAL A 90 36.42 -3.06 -10.26
N PRO A 91 35.20 -2.67 -10.66
CA PRO A 91 34.62 -1.38 -10.28
C PRO A 91 34.59 -1.20 -8.75
N ASP A 92 34.62 0.03 -8.25
CA ASP A 92 34.66 0.29 -6.79
C ASP A 92 33.47 -0.31 -6.01
N ASP A 93 32.25 -0.31 -6.59
CA ASP A 93 31.08 -1.03 -6.03
C ASP A 93 30.92 -2.43 -6.63
N GLY A 94 31.84 -2.86 -7.50
CA GLY A 94 31.83 -4.16 -8.17
C GLY A 94 30.60 -4.45 -9.01
N LYS A 95 29.75 -3.46 -9.32
CA LYS A 95 28.53 -3.62 -10.10
C LYS A 95 28.81 -3.55 -11.60
N LEU A 96 28.30 -4.52 -12.35
CA LEU A 96 28.43 -4.61 -13.81
C LEU A 96 27.13 -4.22 -14.52
N LYS A 97 25.98 -4.67 -14.00
CA LYS A 97 24.63 -4.33 -14.50
C LYS A 97 23.67 -4.26 -13.33
N SER A 98 22.72 -3.32 -13.35
CA SER A 98 21.72 -3.16 -12.29
C SER A 98 20.32 -2.99 -12.88
N GLU A 99 19.32 -3.59 -12.22
CA GLU A 99 17.90 -3.44 -12.52
C GLU A 99 17.11 -3.27 -11.20
N MET A 100 15.88 -2.78 -11.28
CA MET A 100 14.98 -2.65 -10.12
C MET A 100 13.58 -3.15 -10.46
N MET A 101 13.05 -4.00 -9.59
CA MET A 101 11.65 -4.43 -9.66
C MET A 101 10.85 -3.81 -8.52
N LEU A 102 9.61 -3.45 -8.83
CA LEU A 102 8.63 -2.95 -7.88
C LEU A 102 7.48 -3.93 -7.83
N LYS A 103 6.98 -4.25 -6.63
CA LYS A 103 5.74 -5.02 -6.57
C LYS A 103 4.60 -4.18 -7.20
N ARG A 104 4.13 -4.59 -8.38
CA ARG A 104 3.05 -3.91 -9.09
C ARG A 104 1.73 -4.09 -8.33
N GLY A 105 1.07 -2.97 -8.02
CA GLY A 105 -0.22 -2.92 -7.34
C GLY A 105 -0.66 -1.46 -7.11
N PRO A 106 -1.97 -1.16 -7.20
CA PRO A 106 -2.48 0.22 -7.20
C PRO A 106 -2.21 0.98 -5.89
N LEU A 107 -1.85 0.28 -4.82
CA LEU A 107 -1.19 0.88 -3.67
C LEU A 107 0.17 0.25 -3.51
N GLN A 108 1.20 1.04 -3.83
CA GLN A 108 2.62 0.82 -3.60
C GLN A 108 2.85 -0.07 -2.37
N ASP A 109 2.95 -1.38 -2.58
CA ASP A 109 3.51 -2.24 -1.55
C ASP A 109 4.97 -1.79 -1.47
N ASN A 110 5.41 -1.35 -0.29
CA ASN A 110 6.66 -0.62 -0.09
C ASN A 110 7.93 -1.47 -0.35
N ARG A 111 7.82 -2.61 -1.06
CA ARG A 111 8.90 -3.54 -1.35
C ARG A 111 9.57 -3.20 -2.67
N ARG A 112 10.86 -2.92 -2.60
CA ARG A 112 11.73 -2.73 -3.76
C ARG A 112 12.73 -3.88 -3.83
N TYR A 113 12.95 -4.38 -5.02
CA TYR A 113 13.93 -5.42 -5.29
C TYR A 113 15.01 -4.83 -6.18
N TYR A 114 16.25 -4.83 -5.69
CA TYR A 114 17.41 -4.39 -6.46
C TYR A 114 18.15 -5.63 -6.95
N LEU A 115 18.39 -5.69 -8.26
CA LEU A 115 19.09 -6.77 -8.94
C LEU A 115 20.44 -6.22 -9.41
N ASP A 116 21.52 -6.57 -8.71
CA ASP A 116 22.87 -6.11 -9.05
C ASP A 116 23.72 -7.30 -9.50
N LEU A 117 24.09 -7.37 -10.78
CA LEU A 117 25.13 -8.30 -11.23
C LEU A 117 26.48 -7.71 -10.81
N LYS A 118 27.21 -8.45 -9.97
CA LYS A 118 28.46 -7.99 -9.36
C LYS A 118 29.62 -8.94 -9.66
N GLU A 119 30.84 -8.39 -9.66
CA GLU A 119 32.11 -9.11 -9.76
C GLU A 119 32.94 -8.90 -8.49
N ASN A 120 33.55 -9.97 -8.00
CA ASN A 120 34.54 -9.92 -6.92
C ASN A 120 35.63 -10.98 -7.14
N SER A 121 36.58 -11.10 -6.21
CA SER A 121 37.67 -12.08 -6.27
C SER A 121 37.24 -13.54 -6.36
N ARG A 122 35.98 -13.87 -6.03
CA ARG A 122 35.41 -15.22 -6.11
C ARG A 122 34.64 -15.47 -7.40
N GLY A 123 34.49 -14.45 -8.25
CA GLY A 123 33.76 -14.51 -9.51
C GLY A 123 32.54 -13.59 -9.55
N ARG A 124 31.64 -13.87 -10.50
CA ARG A 124 30.44 -13.05 -10.77
C ARG A 124 29.20 -13.65 -10.12
N PHE A 125 28.33 -12.80 -9.59
CA PHE A 125 27.09 -13.21 -8.94
C PHE A 125 26.02 -12.12 -9.05
N LEU A 126 24.76 -12.53 -9.16
CA LEU A 126 23.60 -11.65 -9.10
C LEU A 126 23.15 -11.51 -7.64
N ARG A 127 23.26 -10.30 -7.10
CA ARG A 127 22.72 -9.95 -5.77
C ARG A 127 21.29 -9.47 -5.91
N VAL A 128 20.36 -10.15 -5.26
CA VAL A 128 18.95 -9.76 -5.18
C VAL A 128 18.66 -9.22 -3.79
N SER A 129 18.53 -7.90 -3.66
CA SER A 129 18.22 -7.23 -2.39
C SER A 129 16.76 -6.84 -2.31
N GLN A 130 16.03 -7.36 -1.32
CA GLN A 130 14.69 -6.91 -0.97
C GLN A 130 14.76 -5.85 0.13
N THR A 131 14.18 -4.67 -0.11
CA THR A 131 14.05 -3.62 0.90
C THR A 131 12.59 -3.23 1.10
N VAL A 132 12.20 -2.98 2.35
CA VAL A 132 10.93 -2.35 2.69
C VAL A 132 11.21 -0.87 2.94
N THR A 133 10.57 -0.01 2.17
CA THR A 133 10.74 1.44 2.23
C THR A 133 10.14 1.96 3.56
N ARG A 134 10.78 3.00 4.16
CA ARG A 134 10.66 3.45 5.58
C ARG A 134 11.43 2.62 6.62
N GLY A 135 12.69 2.26 6.34
CA GLY A 135 13.59 1.70 7.36
C GLY A 135 13.23 0.28 7.83
N GLY A 136 12.44 -0.45 7.04
CA GLY A 136 12.08 -1.82 7.36
C GLY A 136 13.23 -2.81 7.09
N PRO A 137 13.04 -4.08 7.46
CA PRO A 137 14.06 -5.11 7.32
C PRO A 137 14.51 -5.25 5.86
N ARG A 138 15.83 -5.39 5.67
CA ARG A 138 16.46 -5.71 4.40
C ARG A 138 16.88 -7.17 4.40
N SER A 139 16.55 -7.88 3.33
CA SER A 139 17.04 -9.24 3.11
C SER A 139 17.62 -9.33 1.71
N GLN A 140 18.52 -10.30 1.50
CA GLN A 140 19.14 -10.48 0.20
C GLN A 140 19.55 -11.94 -0.01
N VAL A 141 19.61 -12.32 -1.28
CA VAL A 141 20.26 -13.56 -1.73
C VAL A 141 21.31 -13.23 -2.78
N ALA A 142 22.30 -14.10 -2.94
CA ALA A 142 23.42 -13.95 -3.86
C ALA A 142 23.56 -15.21 -4.73
N LEU A 143 22.97 -15.14 -5.92
CA LEU A 143 22.93 -16.19 -6.93
C LEU A 143 24.22 -16.16 -7.76
N PRO A 144 25.04 -17.22 -7.77
CA PRO A 144 26.19 -17.29 -8.67
C PRO A 144 25.77 -17.16 -10.14
N ALA A 145 26.52 -16.39 -10.95
CA ALA A 145 26.10 -16.00 -12.30
C ALA A 145 25.86 -17.20 -13.23
N GLN A 146 26.66 -18.26 -13.12
CA GLN A 146 26.48 -19.46 -13.95
C GLN A 146 25.19 -20.23 -13.67
N GLY A 147 24.53 -19.99 -12.54
CA GLY A 147 23.25 -20.61 -12.19
C GLY A 147 22.02 -19.77 -12.54
N MET A 148 22.18 -18.62 -13.21
CA MET A 148 21.05 -17.75 -13.57
C MET A 148 20.05 -18.42 -14.50
N ILE A 149 20.52 -19.24 -15.45
CA ILE A 149 19.65 -19.98 -16.38
C ILE A 149 18.85 -21.06 -15.65
N GLU A 150 19.49 -21.90 -14.84
CA GLU A 150 18.79 -22.92 -14.05
C GLU A 150 17.74 -22.29 -13.11
N PHE A 151 18.08 -21.15 -12.51
CA PHE A 151 17.14 -20.41 -11.66
C PHE A 151 15.96 -19.85 -12.46
N ARG A 152 16.20 -19.32 -13.66
CA ARG A 152 15.16 -18.83 -14.58
C ARG A 152 14.23 -19.95 -15.00
N ASP A 153 14.77 -21.11 -15.35
CA ASP A 153 13.99 -22.25 -15.82
C ASP A 153 13.14 -22.81 -14.67
N ALA A 154 13.71 -22.93 -13.46
CA ALA A 154 12.94 -23.29 -12.28
C ALA A 154 11.80 -22.31 -11.96
N LEU A 155 12.03 -20.99 -12.13
CA LEU A 155 10.95 -20.00 -12.00
C LEU A 155 9.91 -20.16 -13.11
N THR A 156 10.31 -20.44 -14.35
CA THR A 156 9.40 -20.63 -15.47
C THR A 156 8.45 -21.79 -15.20
N ASP A 157 8.97 -22.96 -14.83
CA ASP A 157 8.14 -24.12 -14.48
C ASP A 157 7.12 -23.79 -13.37
N LEU A 158 7.56 -23.12 -12.30
CA LEU A 158 6.67 -22.75 -11.20
C LEU A 158 5.62 -21.70 -11.62
N LEU A 159 5.96 -20.78 -12.51
CA LEU A 159 5.04 -19.75 -12.98
C LEU A 159 4.05 -20.30 -14.00
N ASP A 160 4.43 -21.30 -14.79
CA ASP A 160 3.55 -21.98 -15.74
C ASP A 160 2.52 -22.83 -14.98
N ASP A 161 2.94 -23.54 -13.92
CA ASP A 161 2.05 -24.36 -13.09
C ASP A 161 1.12 -23.53 -12.19
N PHE A 162 1.62 -22.44 -11.60
CA PHE A 162 0.91 -21.68 -10.56
C PHE A 162 0.47 -20.28 -10.99
N GLY A 163 0.75 -19.87 -12.22
CA GLY A 163 0.38 -18.56 -12.78
C GLY A 163 1.20 -17.39 -12.21
N THR A 164 0.97 -16.21 -12.78
CA THR A 164 1.69 -14.96 -12.41
C THR A 164 0.83 -14.01 -11.55
N ASP A 165 -0.39 -14.41 -11.21
CA ASP A 165 -1.34 -13.62 -10.43
C ASP A 165 -1.11 -13.81 -8.92
N ASP A 166 -1.10 -12.70 -8.18
CA ASP A 166 -0.80 -12.67 -6.74
C ASP A 166 -1.96 -13.19 -5.86
N GLY A 167 -3.11 -13.54 -6.45
CA GLY A 167 -4.22 -14.17 -5.73
C GLY A 167 -5.06 -13.19 -4.89
N GLY A 168 -5.10 -11.92 -5.30
CA GLY A 168 -5.98 -10.88 -4.74
C GLY A 168 -7.41 -10.89 -5.31
N PHE A 169 -8.29 -10.00 -4.84
CA PHE A 169 -9.60 -9.77 -5.48
C PHE A 169 -9.39 -9.50 -6.99
N LYS A 170 -9.99 -10.33 -7.84
CA LYS A 170 -9.74 -10.37 -9.29
C LYS A 170 -10.61 -9.40 -10.11
N GLY A 171 -11.48 -8.63 -9.45
CA GLY A 171 -12.28 -7.62 -10.13
C GLY A 171 -11.53 -6.30 -10.25
N GLU A 172 -11.90 -5.48 -11.25
CA GLU A 172 -11.49 -4.07 -11.26
C GLU A 172 -12.03 -3.39 -10.00
N LEU A 173 -11.14 -2.67 -9.31
CA LEU A 173 -11.54 -1.86 -8.17
C LEU A 173 -12.22 -0.60 -8.69
N PRO A 174 -13.29 -0.12 -8.03
CA PRO A 174 -13.98 1.10 -8.45
C PRO A 174 -13.04 2.29 -8.56
N GLU A 175 -13.28 3.15 -9.55
CA GLU A 175 -12.50 4.38 -9.72
C GLU A 175 -12.63 5.28 -8.49
N GLY A 176 -11.50 5.86 -8.08
CA GLY A 176 -11.45 6.80 -6.98
C GLY A 176 -12.27 8.06 -7.29
N ARG A 177 -12.86 8.65 -6.24
CA ARG A 177 -13.58 9.93 -6.36
C ARG A 177 -12.88 11.01 -5.57
N HIS A 178 -13.14 12.27 -5.92
CA HIS A 178 -12.65 13.38 -5.12
C HIS A 178 -13.72 14.46 -4.94
N LEU A 179 -13.59 15.22 -3.87
CA LEU A 179 -14.43 16.34 -3.52
C LEU A 179 -13.54 17.52 -3.16
N ARG A 180 -13.78 18.68 -3.77
CA ARG A 180 -13.14 19.93 -3.37
C ARG A 180 -14.09 20.74 -2.50
N VAL A 181 -13.60 21.14 -1.34
CA VAL A 181 -14.31 22.04 -0.40
C VAL A 181 -13.35 23.14 -0.02
N ASP A 182 -13.70 24.39 -0.34
CA ASP A 182 -12.86 25.57 -0.14
C ASP A 182 -11.43 25.39 -0.71
N ASN A 183 -10.41 25.53 0.14
CA ASN A 183 -9.01 25.29 -0.18
C ASN A 183 -8.54 23.87 0.20
N LYS A 184 -9.44 22.88 0.22
CA LYS A 184 -9.13 21.49 0.54
C LYS A 184 -9.65 20.56 -0.53
N ASN A 185 -8.86 19.53 -0.85
CA ASN A 185 -9.27 18.44 -1.71
C ASN A 185 -9.31 17.14 -0.89
N PHE A 186 -10.44 16.45 -0.94
CA PHE A 186 -10.63 15.13 -0.35
C PHE A 186 -10.62 14.09 -1.46
N TYR A 187 -9.73 13.11 -1.37
CA TYR A 187 -9.65 11.98 -2.30
C TYR A 187 -10.13 10.71 -1.60
N PHE A 188 -10.93 9.91 -2.30
CA PHE A 188 -11.51 8.66 -1.86
C PHE A 188 -11.02 7.55 -2.80
N ASP A 189 -9.86 6.99 -2.49
CA ASP A 189 -9.21 6.00 -3.33
C ASP A 189 -9.55 4.61 -2.83
N ILE A 190 -10.12 3.75 -3.69
CA ILE A 190 -10.24 2.33 -3.38
C ILE A 190 -8.93 1.66 -3.73
N GLY A 191 -8.47 0.78 -2.87
CA GLY A 191 -7.50 -0.18 -3.32
C GLY A 191 -7.29 -1.34 -2.38
N GLN A 192 -6.18 -2.04 -2.56
CA GLN A 192 -5.99 -3.36 -1.97
C GLN A 192 -4.58 -3.49 -1.40
N ASN A 193 -4.49 -4.11 -0.23
CA ASN A 193 -3.22 -4.48 0.38
C ASN A 193 -3.30 -5.85 1.06
N ASN A 194 -2.26 -6.18 1.83
CA ASN A 194 -2.09 -7.41 2.59
C ASN A 194 -3.19 -7.70 3.64
N ARG A 195 -4.08 -6.74 3.93
CA ARG A 195 -5.19 -6.88 4.88
C ARG A 195 -6.57 -6.94 4.19
N GLY A 196 -6.62 -6.82 2.86
CA GLY A 196 -7.85 -6.82 2.07
C GLY A 196 -8.07 -5.52 1.29
N ILE A 197 -9.29 -5.34 0.78
CA ILE A 197 -9.73 -4.10 0.13
C ILE A 197 -9.93 -3.03 1.21
N TYR A 198 -9.61 -1.79 0.88
CA TYR A 198 -9.83 -0.63 1.73
C TYR A 198 -10.08 0.63 0.91
N MET A 199 -10.66 1.63 1.58
CA MET A 199 -10.77 2.98 1.09
C MET A 199 -9.75 3.85 1.81
N LYS A 200 -8.97 4.62 1.06
CA LYS A 200 -8.10 5.66 1.59
C LYS A 200 -8.76 7.01 1.40
N VAL A 201 -9.10 7.66 2.50
CA VAL A 201 -9.64 9.03 2.48
C VAL A 201 -8.49 9.98 2.79
N SER A 202 -8.11 10.82 1.83
CA SER A 202 -6.99 11.76 1.95
C SER A 202 -7.46 13.19 1.87
N GLU A 203 -7.13 14.02 2.86
CA GLU A 203 -7.27 15.47 2.79
C GLU A 203 -5.94 16.07 2.31
N VAL A 204 -6.03 16.95 1.31
CA VAL A 204 -4.88 17.65 0.71
C VAL A 204 -5.18 19.14 0.71
N VAL A 205 -4.34 19.91 1.40
CA VAL A 205 -4.37 21.38 1.38
C VAL A 205 -3.34 21.87 0.37
N PRO A 206 -3.74 22.51 -0.74
CA PRO A 206 -2.80 23.17 -1.64
C PRO A 206 -2.14 24.34 -0.90
N SER A 207 -0.83 24.28 -0.69
CA SER A 207 -0.07 25.40 -0.15
C SER A 207 0.51 26.20 -1.31
N LEU A 208 0.19 27.50 -1.37
CA LEU A 208 0.76 28.42 -2.35
C LEU A 208 2.20 28.85 -1.99
N GLN A 209 2.66 28.61 -0.76
CA GLN A 209 3.96 29.09 -0.25
C GLN A 209 4.96 27.97 0.07
N VAL A 210 4.52 26.71 0.13
CA VAL A 210 5.39 25.57 0.48
C VAL A 210 5.26 24.49 -0.59
N LYS A 211 6.38 24.06 -1.20
CA LYS A 211 6.43 22.93 -2.16
C LYS A 211 5.98 21.57 -1.58
N SER A 212 5.56 21.54 -0.32
CA SER A 212 5.11 20.34 0.40
C SER A 212 3.60 20.42 0.61
N ASN A 213 2.87 19.55 -0.09
CA ASN A 213 1.44 19.37 0.14
C ASN A 213 1.24 18.75 1.53
N PHE A 214 0.59 19.47 2.44
CA PHE A 214 0.14 18.87 3.71
C PHE A 214 -0.96 17.86 3.39
N ARG A 215 -0.66 16.58 3.59
CA ARG A 215 -1.57 15.46 3.34
C ARG A 215 -1.81 14.68 4.63
N THR A 216 -3.06 14.68 5.08
CA THR A 216 -3.56 13.79 6.13
C THR A 216 -4.41 12.71 5.47
N ALA A 217 -4.38 11.48 5.99
CA ALA A 217 -5.18 10.40 5.41
C ALA A 217 -5.53 9.32 6.44
N ILE A 218 -6.70 8.72 6.27
CA ILE A 218 -7.14 7.53 6.98
C ILE A 218 -7.31 6.35 6.02
N THR A 219 -7.28 5.14 6.54
CA THR A 219 -7.52 3.90 5.79
C THR A 219 -8.66 3.14 6.44
N VAL A 220 -9.75 2.94 5.70
CA VAL A 220 -10.98 2.28 6.16
C VAL A 220 -11.07 0.92 5.46
N PRO A 221 -10.90 -0.20 6.19
CA PRO A 221 -11.06 -1.54 5.63
C PRO A 221 -12.48 -1.75 5.08
N GLU A 222 -12.59 -2.47 3.96
CA GLU A 222 -13.87 -2.70 3.25
C GLU A 222 -14.96 -3.32 4.15
N LYS A 223 -14.58 -4.30 4.96
CA LYS A 223 -15.44 -4.91 5.99
C LYS A 223 -16.12 -3.93 6.97
N CYS A 224 -15.61 -2.70 7.09
CA CYS A 224 -16.16 -1.69 7.99
C CYS A 224 -16.98 -0.60 7.28
N TRP A 225 -17.08 -0.60 5.95
CA TRP A 225 -17.70 0.50 5.20
C TRP A 225 -19.17 0.71 5.55
N THR A 226 -19.95 -0.36 5.70
CA THR A 226 -21.38 -0.27 6.09
C THR A 226 -21.54 0.45 7.42
N ARG A 227 -20.78 0.03 8.44
CA ARG A 227 -20.83 0.67 9.77
C ARG A 227 -20.35 2.12 9.73
N PHE A 228 -19.29 2.40 8.96
CA PHE A 228 -18.78 3.76 8.79
C PHE A 228 -19.83 4.69 8.15
N ARG A 229 -20.50 4.22 7.09
CA ARG A 229 -21.60 4.92 6.44
C ARG A 229 -22.75 5.18 7.40
N ASP A 230 -23.17 4.17 8.16
CA ASP A 230 -24.33 4.28 9.04
C ASP A 230 -24.08 5.31 10.17
N ILE A 231 -22.86 5.35 10.72
CA ILE A 231 -22.45 6.38 11.69
C ILE A 231 -22.50 7.78 11.06
N LEU A 232 -21.98 7.93 9.83
CA LEU A 232 -21.99 9.22 9.14
C LEU A 232 -23.41 9.70 8.85
N ALA A 233 -24.28 8.79 8.40
CA ALA A 233 -25.69 9.08 8.10
C ALA A 233 -26.45 9.55 9.35
N ASP A 234 -26.27 8.88 10.49
CA ASP A 234 -26.88 9.28 11.76
C ASP A 234 -26.45 10.70 12.20
N TYR A 235 -25.18 11.07 11.99
CA TYR A 235 -24.72 12.43 12.24
C TYR A 235 -25.31 13.46 11.27
N CYS A 236 -25.46 13.11 9.99
CA CYS A 236 -26.14 13.97 9.01
C CYS A 236 -27.58 14.26 9.44
N ASP A 237 -28.35 13.22 9.80
CA ASP A 237 -29.74 13.36 10.23
C ASP A 237 -29.87 14.23 11.49
N LYS A 238 -28.98 14.03 12.48
CA LYS A 238 -28.94 14.84 13.70
C LYS A 238 -28.65 16.31 13.42
N MET A 239 -27.70 16.60 12.53
CA MET A 239 -27.40 17.98 12.14
C MET A 239 -28.56 18.62 11.39
N THR A 240 -29.23 17.89 10.48
CA THR A 240 -30.42 18.39 9.79
C THR A 240 -31.52 18.77 10.78
N ARG A 241 -31.79 17.94 11.80
CA ARG A 241 -32.76 18.27 12.85
C ARG A 241 -32.35 19.50 13.65
N ALA A 242 -31.10 19.57 14.09
CA ALA A 242 -30.59 20.74 14.83
C ALA A 242 -30.71 22.05 14.04
N HIS A 243 -30.48 22.01 12.72
CA HIS A 243 -30.67 23.17 11.85
C HIS A 243 -32.15 23.54 11.67
N ALA A 244 -33.06 22.57 11.62
CA ALA A 244 -34.49 22.82 11.55
C ALA A 244 -35.03 23.44 12.84
N ASP A 245 -34.63 22.92 14.01
CA ASP A 245 -35.05 23.43 15.33
C ASP A 245 -34.54 24.87 15.57
N ALA A 246 -33.33 25.18 15.09
CA ALA A 246 -32.79 26.55 15.15
C ALA A 246 -33.55 27.54 14.25
N HIS A 247 -34.13 27.06 13.15
CA HIS A 247 -34.91 27.89 12.22
C HIS A 247 -36.33 28.19 12.75
N ASP A 248 -36.91 27.27 13.52
CA ASP A 248 -38.24 27.42 14.13
C ASP A 248 -38.22 28.40 15.32
N HIS A 249 -37.14 28.41 16.10
CA HIS A 249 -36.94 29.38 17.20
C HIS A 249 -36.72 30.83 16.74
N HIS A 250 -36.42 31.10 15.46
CA HIS A 250 -36.30 32.46 14.93
C HIS A 250 -37.62 33.02 14.36
N GLN A 251 -38.65 32.19 14.14
CA GLN A 251 -39.97 32.63 13.67
C GLN A 251 -41.02 32.78 14.78
N GLY A 252 -40.82 32.18 15.97
CA GLY A 252 -41.76 32.28 17.09
C GLY A 252 -41.70 33.56 17.94
N GLY A 253 -40.85 34.54 17.59
CA GLY A 253 -40.56 35.73 18.43
C GLY A 253 -41.32 37.02 18.10
N SER A 254 -42.31 37.01 17.18
CA SER A 254 -43.09 38.22 16.84
C SER A 254 -44.57 37.91 16.78
N GLY A 255 -45.26 38.00 17.92
CA GLY A 255 -46.70 37.72 18.00
C GLY A 255 -47.29 37.90 19.39
N GLY A 256 -47.16 39.09 19.97
CA GLY A 256 -47.78 39.45 21.25
C GLY A 256 -48.29 40.88 21.25
N GLY A 257 -49.36 41.14 20.50
CA GLY A 257 -50.05 42.43 20.50
C GLY A 257 -50.86 42.63 21.78
N ALA A 258 -50.66 43.76 22.46
CA ALA A 258 -51.58 44.30 23.45
C ALA A 258 -52.21 45.57 22.87
N ALA A 259 -53.48 45.46 22.48
CA ALA A 259 -54.32 46.56 22.06
C ALA A 259 -54.66 47.47 23.24
N GLN A 260 -54.61 48.80 23.03
CA GLN A 260 -55.27 49.78 23.88
C GLN A 260 -56.26 50.60 23.03
N PRO A 261 -57.46 50.93 23.54
CA PRO A 261 -58.47 51.64 22.79
C PRO A 261 -58.29 53.17 22.88
N ALA A 262 -58.72 53.85 21.83
CA ALA A 262 -58.69 55.30 21.65
C ALA A 262 -59.54 56.07 22.69
N ARG A 263 -59.08 57.28 23.03
CA ARG A 263 -59.92 58.38 23.53
C ARG A 263 -59.52 59.67 22.81
N ASP A 264 -60.53 60.31 22.24
CA ASP A 264 -60.52 61.63 21.62
C ASP A 264 -60.20 62.74 22.63
N VAL A 265 -59.47 63.77 22.18
CA VAL A 265 -59.73 65.19 22.54
C VAL A 265 -59.30 66.08 21.36
N GLU A 266 -60.25 66.90 20.88
CA GLU A 266 -60.10 68.03 19.95
C GLU A 266 -58.99 69.00 20.44
N SER A 267 -58.24 69.76 19.64
CA SER A 267 -58.69 70.86 18.78
C SER A 267 -57.48 71.75 18.43
N PHE A 268 -57.54 72.34 17.24
CA PHE A 268 -57.03 73.66 16.85
C PHE A 268 -55.54 73.92 16.53
N ALA A 269 -55.34 74.10 15.22
CA ALA A 269 -54.83 75.30 14.54
C ALA A 269 -53.31 75.58 14.53
N GLY A 270 -52.79 75.78 13.31
CA GLY A 270 -51.55 76.53 13.11
C GLY A 270 -50.83 76.32 11.79
N SER A 271 -51.33 76.95 10.73
CA SER A 271 -50.59 77.61 9.64
C SER A 271 -49.39 76.92 8.94
N ALA A 272 -49.55 76.75 7.62
CA ALA A 272 -48.52 76.63 6.58
C ALA A 272 -47.64 77.92 6.48
N PRO A 273 -46.67 78.11 5.53
CA PRO A 273 -46.45 77.35 4.28
C PRO A 273 -44.93 77.24 3.87
N PRO A 274 -44.48 77.18 2.59
CA PRO A 274 -43.36 76.34 2.17
C PRO A 274 -42.15 77.17 1.65
N ARG A 275 -41.10 76.51 1.17
CA ARG A 275 -40.28 76.89 -0.01
C ARG A 275 -39.23 75.79 -0.24
N ILE A 276 -39.24 75.15 -1.41
CA ILE A 276 -38.32 75.34 -2.56
C ILE A 276 -36.87 75.18 -2.15
#